data_AF-A0A954G0Y9-F1
#
_entry.id   AF-A0A954G0Y9-F1
#
_cell.length_a   1.000
_cell.length_b   1.000
_cell.length_c   1.000
_cell.angle_alpha   90.00
_cell.angle_beta   90.00
_cell.angle_gamma   90.00
#
_symmetry.space_group_name_H-M   'P 1'
#
loop_
_entity.id
_entity.type
_entity.pdbx_description
1 polymer ?
#
loop_
_entity_poly.entity_id
_entity_poly.type
_entity_poly.pdbx_seq_one_letter_code
_entity_poly.pdbx_strand_id
1 'polypeptide(L)'
;MTMDIDEFFHDFRQDLLSGAEAREDFLEAEFALRVSEELDGSGAIEGFEPCHYKAQRGMRVDGYWFNDDGIALDLFIVDFAHREALESLTRTDVDALFKRVENFFTASAEKELFRDLEETSHGYGLARDISAQQRSFSKVNFYLLSERRLSEKIQAIEEKQHQNWTFSYHVWDMSRL
;
A
#
# COMPACT_ATOMS: atom_id res chain seq x y z
N MET A 1 4.51 -29.67 10.16
CA MET A 1 3.84 -28.84 11.16
C MET A 1 3.66 -27.49 10.50
N THR A 2 2.42 -27.06 10.27
CA THR A 2 2.14 -25.71 9.81
C THR A 2 2.49 -24.78 10.98
N MET A 3 3.34 -23.79 10.75
CA MET A 3 3.71 -22.81 11.79
C MET A 3 2.45 -22.08 12.26
N ASP A 4 2.33 -21.83 13.55
CA ASP A 4 1.23 -21.01 14.08
C ASP A 4 1.40 -19.57 13.58
N ILE A 5 0.33 -18.92 13.16
CA ILE A 5 0.40 -17.56 12.59
C ILE A 5 0.83 -16.53 13.65
N ASP A 6 0.50 -16.78 14.91
CA ASP A 6 0.97 -15.98 16.03
C ASP A 6 2.49 -16.13 16.26
N GLU A 7 3.04 -17.32 16.03
CA GLU A 7 4.49 -17.60 16.09
C GLU A 7 5.22 -16.92 14.91
N PHE A 8 4.66 -17.01 13.70
CA PHE A 8 5.16 -16.28 12.53
C PHE A 8 5.19 -14.77 12.75
N PHE A 9 4.08 -14.19 13.24
CA PHE A 9 4.01 -12.77 13.54
C PHE A 9 5.06 -12.34 14.58
N HIS A 10 5.27 -13.17 15.61
CA HIS A 10 6.29 -12.92 16.63
C HIS A 10 7.69 -12.89 16.02
N ASP A 11 8.06 -13.92 15.27
CA ASP A 11 9.38 -14.04 14.64
C ASP A 11 9.63 -12.92 13.63
N PHE A 12 8.64 -12.63 12.77
CA PHE A 12 8.70 -11.54 11.81
C PHE A 12 9.00 -10.20 12.52
N ARG A 13 8.36 -9.93 13.66
CA ARG A 13 8.62 -8.69 14.40
C ARG A 13 10.00 -8.67 15.04
N GLN A 14 10.48 -9.78 15.61
CA GLN A 14 11.83 -9.82 16.20
C GLN A 14 12.90 -9.52 15.15
N ASP A 15 12.72 -10.06 13.94
CA ASP A 15 13.61 -9.76 12.82
C ASP A 15 13.52 -8.28 12.41
N LEU A 16 12.31 -7.72 12.28
CA LEU A 16 12.10 -6.31 11.93
C LEU A 16 12.76 -5.38 12.95
N LEU A 17 12.64 -5.69 14.25
CA LEU A 17 13.26 -4.95 15.35
C LEU A 17 14.78 -5.07 15.39
N SER A 18 15.32 -6.19 14.91
CA SER A 18 16.77 -6.41 14.85
C SER A 18 17.43 -5.62 13.71
N GLY A 19 16.68 -5.27 12.67
CA GLY A 19 17.15 -4.52 11.50
C GLY A 19 17.06 -3.00 11.63
N ALA A 20 16.17 -2.46 12.46
CA ALA A 20 15.86 -1.02 12.49
C ALA A 20 16.40 -0.27 13.72
N GLU A 21 16.87 0.97 13.52
CA GLU A 21 17.02 1.93 14.62
C GLU A 21 15.62 2.30 15.15
N ALA A 22 15.43 2.29 16.48
CA ALA A 22 14.13 2.38 17.16
C ALA A 22 13.35 3.70 16.95
N ARG A 23 12.85 3.96 15.74
CA ARG A 23 11.77 4.92 15.47
C ARG A 23 10.69 4.29 14.62
N GLU A 24 9.44 4.66 14.90
CA GLU A 24 8.24 4.10 14.30
C GLU A 24 8.19 4.28 12.77
N ASP A 25 8.54 5.48 12.27
CA ASP A 25 8.56 5.74 10.81
C ASP A 25 9.59 4.88 10.07
N PHE A 26 10.71 4.51 10.73
CA PHE A 26 11.69 3.60 10.15
C PHE A 26 11.18 2.15 10.14
N LEU A 27 10.46 1.73 11.19
CA LEU A 27 9.87 0.40 11.25
C LEU A 27 8.77 0.20 10.20
N GLU A 28 7.93 1.21 9.95
CA GLU A 28 6.90 1.14 8.91
C GLU A 28 7.53 1.04 7.51
N ALA A 29 8.57 1.83 7.23
CA ALA A 29 9.27 1.78 5.95
C ALA A 29 9.96 0.42 5.74
N GLU A 30 10.64 -0.10 6.77
CA GLU A 30 11.30 -1.41 6.72
C GLU A 30 10.28 -2.54 6.54
N PHE A 31 9.13 -2.45 7.20
CA PHE A 31 8.02 -3.39 7.00
C PHE A 31 7.56 -3.38 5.55
N ALA A 32 7.31 -2.19 4.98
CA ALA A 32 6.87 -2.05 3.60
C ALA A 32 7.88 -2.64 2.61
N LEU A 33 9.17 -2.35 2.79
CA LEU A 33 10.25 -2.88 1.96
C LEU A 33 10.31 -4.40 2.03
N ARG A 34 10.39 -4.98 3.23
CA ARG A 34 10.47 -6.43 3.41
C ARG A 34 9.30 -7.17 2.79
N VAL A 35 8.07 -6.68 3.03
CA VAL A 35 6.88 -7.28 2.43
C VAL A 35 6.91 -7.12 0.92
N SER A 36 7.29 -5.96 0.39
CA SER A 36 7.36 -5.75 -1.06
C SER A 36 8.40 -6.65 -1.74
N GLU A 37 9.56 -6.90 -1.11
CA GLU A 37 10.59 -7.80 -1.63
C GLU A 37 10.09 -9.26 -1.71
N GLU A 38 9.33 -9.70 -0.71
CA GLU A 38 8.70 -11.02 -0.72
C GLU A 38 7.65 -11.15 -1.84
N LEU A 39 6.81 -10.13 -2.00
CA LEU A 39 5.79 -10.10 -3.05
C LEU A 39 6.42 -10.06 -4.45
N ASP A 40 7.45 -9.25 -4.66
CA ASP A 40 8.21 -9.19 -5.91
C ASP A 40 8.89 -10.54 -6.21
N GLY A 41 9.57 -11.12 -5.22
CA GLY A 41 10.20 -12.44 -5.34
C GLY A 41 9.22 -13.58 -5.68
N SER A 42 7.95 -13.45 -5.28
CA SER A 42 6.87 -14.38 -5.64
C SER A 42 6.22 -14.10 -7.00
N GLY A 43 6.47 -12.93 -7.59
CA GLY A 43 5.81 -12.43 -8.80
C GLY A 43 4.38 -11.90 -8.57
N ALA A 44 4.02 -11.59 -7.32
CA ALA A 44 2.73 -11.02 -6.97
C ALA A 44 2.62 -9.52 -7.32
N ILE A 45 3.76 -8.82 -7.33
CA ILE A 45 3.93 -7.45 -7.81
C ILE A 45 5.15 -7.42 -8.74
N GLU A 46 5.25 -6.40 -9.60
CA GLU A 46 6.40 -6.22 -10.50
C GLU A 46 7.51 -5.33 -9.90
N GLY A 47 7.20 -4.63 -8.81
CA GLY A 47 8.14 -3.78 -8.10
C GLY A 47 7.48 -2.87 -7.08
N PHE A 48 8.31 -2.08 -6.39
CA PHE A 48 7.89 -1.14 -5.36
C PHE A 48 8.90 0.01 -5.24
N GLU A 49 8.44 1.24 -5.43
CA GLU A 49 9.18 2.46 -5.10
C GLU A 49 8.55 3.16 -3.90
N PRO A 50 9.30 3.41 -2.80
CA PRO A 50 8.79 4.11 -1.64
C PRO A 50 8.32 5.54 -1.96
N CYS A 51 7.12 5.90 -1.51
CA CYS A 51 6.60 7.25 -1.60
C CYS A 51 5.75 7.56 -0.37
N HIS A 52 6.38 8.07 0.68
CA HIS A 52 5.68 8.35 1.94
C HIS A 52 4.96 9.70 1.88
N TYR A 53 3.71 9.69 1.41
CA TYR A 53 2.84 10.87 1.42
C TYR A 53 1.64 10.66 2.34
N LYS A 54 1.47 11.57 3.30
CA LYS A 54 0.35 11.57 4.24
C LYS A 54 -0.20 12.99 4.38
N ALA A 55 -1.39 13.21 3.81
CA ALA A 55 -2.08 14.49 3.98
C ALA A 55 -2.59 14.64 5.41
N GLN A 56 -2.85 15.89 5.84
CA GLN A 56 -3.50 16.15 7.14
C GLN A 56 -4.82 15.39 7.28
N ARG A 57 -5.55 15.17 6.18
CA ARG A 57 -6.78 14.37 6.15
C ARG A 57 -6.95 13.65 4.81
N GLY A 58 -7.39 12.39 4.90
CA GLY A 58 -8.11 11.71 3.81
C GLY A 58 -7.30 11.18 2.65
N MET A 59 -6.00 11.48 2.53
CA MET A 59 -5.12 10.96 1.48
C MET A 59 -3.83 10.40 2.05
N ARG A 60 -3.43 9.23 1.55
CA ARG A 60 -2.19 8.56 1.90
C ARG A 60 -1.75 7.67 0.74
N VAL A 61 -0.46 7.63 0.46
CA VAL A 61 0.20 6.61 -0.35
C VAL A 61 1.54 6.35 0.31
N ASP A 62 2.00 5.10 0.29
CA ASP A 62 3.26 4.69 0.92
C ASP A 62 4.27 4.16 -0.10
N GLY A 63 3.81 3.79 -1.29
CA GLY A 63 4.65 3.42 -2.43
C GLY A 63 3.85 3.28 -3.72
N TYR A 64 4.57 3.10 -4.82
CA TYR A 64 3.99 2.93 -6.14
C TYR A 64 4.87 2.07 -7.05
N TRP A 65 4.28 1.60 -8.15
CA TRP A 65 5.04 1.03 -9.26
C TRP A 65 4.29 1.27 -10.57
N PHE A 66 4.98 1.78 -11.58
CA PHE A 66 4.45 1.84 -12.94
C PHE A 66 4.84 0.55 -13.65
N ASN A 67 3.86 -0.31 -13.96
CA ASN A 67 4.15 -1.61 -14.57
C ASN A 67 4.75 -1.45 -15.97
N ASP A 68 5.62 -2.40 -16.34
CA ASP A 68 6.41 -2.32 -17.58
C ASP A 68 5.54 -2.38 -18.85
N ASP A 69 4.33 -2.95 -18.74
CA ASP A 69 3.35 -2.99 -19.82
C ASP A 69 2.72 -1.61 -20.12
N GLY A 70 2.86 -0.65 -19.21
CA GLY A 70 2.27 0.68 -19.28
C GLY A 70 0.73 0.72 -19.16
N ILE A 71 0.09 -0.41 -18.85
CA ILE A 71 -1.37 -0.57 -18.80
C ILE A 71 -1.90 -0.38 -17.37
N ALA A 72 -1.07 -0.62 -16.36
CA ALA A 72 -1.44 -0.54 -14.96
C ALA A 72 -0.49 0.31 -14.11
N LEU A 73 -1.06 1.00 -13.12
CA LEU A 73 -0.34 1.65 -12.02
C LEU A 73 -0.65 0.93 -10.71
N ASP A 74 0.37 0.57 -9.97
CA ASP A 74 0.26 -0.03 -8.65
C ASP A 74 0.47 1.07 -7.59
N LEU A 75 -0.43 1.14 -6.62
CA LEU A 75 -0.35 2.06 -5.49
C LEU A 75 -0.49 1.29 -4.19
N PHE A 76 0.41 1.57 -3.26
CA PHE A 76 0.54 0.83 -2.01
C PHE A 76 0.13 1.71 -0.83
N ILE A 77 -0.59 1.11 0.11
CA ILE A 77 -0.85 1.68 1.43
C ILE A 77 -0.48 0.67 2.51
N VAL A 78 0.17 1.16 3.56
CA VAL A 78 0.71 0.36 4.66
C VAL A 78 -0.14 0.56 5.91
N ASP A 79 -0.53 -0.55 6.52
CA ASP A 79 -1.15 -0.64 7.84
C ASP A 79 -0.19 -1.30 8.82
N PHE A 80 0.59 -0.46 9.48
CA PHE A 80 1.58 -0.81 10.48
C PHE A 80 1.41 0.10 11.70
N ALA A 81 1.51 -0.48 12.89
CA ALA A 81 1.42 0.24 14.17
C ALA A 81 2.30 -0.41 15.25
N HIS A 82 3.29 -1.21 14.85
CA HIS A 82 4.20 -1.92 15.75
C HIS A 82 3.46 -2.72 16.85
N ARG A 83 2.40 -3.44 16.45
CA ARG A 83 1.48 -4.09 17.40
C ARG A 83 2.15 -5.21 18.18
N GLU A 84 1.79 -5.34 19.46
CA GLU A 84 2.34 -6.37 20.34
C GLU A 84 1.77 -7.79 20.14
N ALA A 85 0.61 -7.89 19.52
CA ALA A 85 -0.04 -9.15 19.20
C ALA A 85 -0.73 -9.06 17.85
N LEU A 86 -1.02 -10.21 17.24
CA LEU A 86 -1.72 -10.26 15.98
C LEU A 86 -3.17 -9.77 16.18
N GLU A 87 -3.52 -8.67 15.53
CA GLU A 87 -4.86 -8.11 15.57
C GLU A 87 -5.67 -8.47 14.31
N SER A 88 -6.99 -8.31 14.40
CA SER A 88 -7.86 -8.49 13.23
C SER A 88 -7.95 -7.21 12.39
N LEU A 89 -7.77 -7.37 11.08
CA LEU A 89 -8.05 -6.36 10.06
C LEU A 89 -9.50 -6.51 9.59
N THR A 90 -10.33 -5.53 9.91
CA THR A 90 -11.78 -5.55 9.63
C THR A 90 -12.10 -4.96 8.25
N ARG A 91 -13.32 -5.22 7.74
CA ARG A 91 -13.75 -4.66 6.45
C ARG A 91 -13.74 -3.13 6.47
N THR A 92 -14.18 -2.54 7.57
CA THR A 92 -14.20 -1.08 7.76
C THR A 92 -12.79 -0.49 7.70
N ASP A 93 -11.80 -1.17 8.28
CA ASP A 93 -10.41 -0.72 8.24
C ASP A 93 -9.87 -0.75 6.81
N VAL A 94 -10.09 -1.87 6.11
CA VAL A 94 -9.68 -2.08 4.72
C VAL A 94 -10.29 -1.02 3.80
N ASP A 95 -11.62 -0.81 3.88
CA ASP A 95 -12.32 0.19 3.09
C ASP A 95 -11.80 1.61 3.40
N ALA A 96 -11.49 1.92 4.67
CA ALA A 96 -10.95 3.21 5.07
C ALA A 96 -9.53 3.44 4.55
N LEU A 97 -8.69 2.41 4.53
CA LEU A 97 -7.33 2.45 4.00
C LEU A 97 -7.35 2.62 2.47
N PHE A 98 -8.09 1.79 1.75
CA PHE A 98 -8.19 1.92 0.29
C PHE A 98 -8.76 3.27 -0.14
N LYS A 99 -9.75 3.78 0.59
CA LYS A 99 -10.29 5.12 0.32
C LYS A 99 -9.23 6.22 0.40
N ARG A 100 -8.21 6.10 1.26
CA ARG A 100 -7.14 7.10 1.38
C ARG A 100 -6.25 7.12 0.14
N VAL A 101 -5.86 5.95 -0.36
CA VAL A 101 -4.99 5.85 -1.55
C VAL A 101 -5.77 6.12 -2.84
N GLU A 102 -7.05 5.73 -2.92
CA GLU A 102 -7.94 6.16 -3.99
C GLU A 102 -8.09 7.68 -4.06
N ASN A 103 -8.28 8.35 -2.91
CA ASN A 103 -8.37 9.80 -2.87
C ASN A 103 -7.07 10.46 -3.35
N PHE A 104 -5.90 9.90 -3.01
CA PHE A 104 -4.61 10.38 -3.51
C PHE A 104 -4.52 10.25 -5.03
N PHE A 105 -4.86 9.06 -5.57
CA PHE A 105 -4.85 8.81 -7.00
C PHE A 105 -5.78 9.77 -7.74
N THR A 106 -7.05 9.84 -7.33
CA THR A 106 -8.06 10.69 -7.99
C THR A 106 -7.71 12.17 -7.89
N ALA A 107 -7.18 12.65 -6.76
CA ALA A 107 -6.72 14.03 -6.65
C ALA A 107 -5.52 14.29 -7.59
N SER A 108 -4.60 13.35 -7.70
CA SER A 108 -3.44 13.46 -8.60
C SER A 108 -3.86 13.47 -10.07
N ALA A 109 -4.69 12.51 -10.49
CA ALA A 109 -5.09 12.32 -11.88
C ALA A 109 -6.09 13.37 -12.37
N GLU A 110 -7.01 13.84 -11.52
CA GLU A 110 -8.12 14.70 -11.94
C GLU A 110 -7.97 16.17 -11.53
N LYS A 111 -7.26 16.43 -10.42
CA LYS A 111 -7.16 17.76 -9.81
C LYS A 111 -5.75 18.33 -9.83
N GLU A 112 -4.81 17.62 -10.45
CA GLU A 112 -3.41 18.03 -10.52
C GLU A 112 -2.83 18.30 -9.12
N LEU A 113 -3.06 17.39 -8.15
CA LEU A 113 -2.67 17.53 -6.74
C LEU A 113 -1.25 18.09 -6.54
N PHE A 114 -0.30 17.75 -7.40
CA PHE A 114 1.08 18.24 -7.34
C PHE A 114 1.19 19.77 -7.31
N ARG A 115 0.21 20.51 -7.85
CA ARG A 115 0.17 21.99 -7.80
C ARG A 115 -0.05 22.55 -6.39
N ASP A 116 -0.65 21.76 -5.51
CA ASP A 116 -0.94 22.10 -4.12
C ASP A 116 0.14 21.56 -3.15
N LEU A 117 1.15 20.84 -3.68
CA LEU A 117 2.23 20.25 -2.89
C LEU A 117 3.53 21.05 -3.04
N GLU A 118 4.35 21.04 -1.99
CA GLU A 118 5.72 21.52 -2.08
C GLU A 118 6.55 20.58 -2.97
N GLU A 119 7.38 21.11 -3.86
CA GLU A 119 8.19 20.31 -4.80
C GLU A 119 9.16 19.35 -4.10
N THR A 120 9.55 19.67 -2.87
CA THR A 120 10.41 18.84 -2.01
C THR A 120 9.66 17.74 -1.27
N SER A 121 8.33 17.71 -1.35
CA SER A 121 7.53 16.68 -0.67
C SER A 121 7.57 15.35 -1.44
N HIS A 122 7.58 14.24 -0.72
CA HIS A 122 7.62 12.89 -1.30
C HIS A 122 6.46 12.61 -2.26
N GLY A 123 5.28 13.21 -2.02
CA GLY A 123 4.10 13.03 -2.86
C GLY A 123 4.09 13.86 -4.15
N TYR A 124 4.92 14.90 -4.27
CA TYR A 124 4.89 15.81 -5.43
C TYR A 124 5.24 15.09 -6.73
N GLY A 125 6.35 14.33 -6.73
CA GLY A 125 6.84 13.62 -7.91
C GLY A 125 5.79 12.66 -8.45
N LEU A 126 5.31 11.75 -7.59
CA LEU A 126 4.28 10.77 -7.94
C LEU A 126 2.98 11.44 -8.40
N ALA A 127 2.49 12.47 -7.70
CA ALA A 127 1.25 13.15 -8.10
C ALA A 127 1.37 13.80 -9.48
N ARG A 128 2.54 14.37 -9.80
CA ARG A 128 2.84 14.96 -11.11
C ARG A 128 2.91 13.89 -12.20
N ASP A 129 3.58 12.78 -11.91
CA ASP A 129 3.78 11.70 -12.87
C ASP A 129 2.46 10.98 -13.17
N ILE A 130 1.61 10.75 -12.16
CA ILE A 130 0.23 10.30 -12.34
C ILE A 130 -0.53 11.29 -13.24
N SER A 131 -0.50 12.59 -12.93
CA SER A 131 -1.21 13.60 -13.74
C SER A 131 -0.75 13.62 -15.20
N ALA A 132 0.55 13.39 -15.45
CA ALA A 132 1.12 13.37 -16.79
C ALA A 132 0.77 12.09 -17.58
N GLN A 133 0.68 10.95 -16.88
CA GLN A 133 0.55 9.62 -17.49
C GLN A 133 -0.85 9.01 -17.36
N GLN A 134 -1.81 9.68 -16.72
CA GLN A 134 -3.13 9.13 -16.40
C GLN A 134 -3.94 8.57 -17.59
N ARG A 135 -3.61 8.99 -18.82
CA ARG A 135 -4.26 8.49 -20.05
C ARG A 135 -3.59 7.25 -20.65
N SER A 136 -2.40 6.91 -20.19
CA SER A 136 -1.59 5.81 -20.70
C SER A 136 -2.02 4.46 -20.12
N PHE A 137 -2.48 4.44 -18.87
CA PHE A 137 -2.97 3.26 -18.18
C PHE A 137 -4.49 3.30 -18.00
N SER A 138 -5.12 2.13 -17.99
CA SER A 138 -6.57 1.95 -17.80
C SER A 138 -6.89 1.13 -16.54
N LYS A 139 -5.85 0.66 -15.83
CA LYS A 139 -5.99 -0.08 -14.57
C LYS A 139 -5.19 0.59 -13.46
N VAL A 140 -5.75 0.59 -12.26
CA VAL A 140 -5.04 0.99 -11.04
C VAL A 140 -5.22 -0.12 -10.01
N ASN A 141 -4.11 -0.71 -9.57
CA ASN A 141 -4.10 -1.75 -8.56
C ASN A 141 -3.77 -1.11 -7.22
N PHE A 142 -4.66 -1.24 -6.25
CA PHE A 142 -4.43 -0.79 -4.88
C PHE A 142 -4.02 -1.97 -4.01
N TYR A 143 -2.83 -1.91 -3.43
CA TYR A 143 -2.31 -2.93 -2.53
C TYR A 143 -2.32 -2.40 -1.10
N LEU A 144 -2.95 -3.15 -0.20
CA LEU A 144 -2.87 -2.95 1.24
C LEU A 144 -1.88 -3.96 1.81
N LEU A 145 -0.76 -3.47 2.37
CA LEU A 145 0.19 -4.26 3.14
C LEU A 145 -0.14 -4.08 4.62
N SER A 146 -0.46 -5.15 5.34
CA SER A 146 -0.92 -5.06 6.74
C SER A 146 -0.21 -6.06 7.65
N GLU A 147 0.23 -5.58 8.81
CA GLU A 147 0.76 -6.44 9.89
C GLU A 147 -0.33 -7.16 10.70
N ARG A 148 -1.60 -6.95 10.35
CA ARG A 148 -2.75 -7.61 10.97
C ARG A 148 -3.17 -8.83 10.16
N ARG A 149 -4.11 -9.61 10.70
CA ARG A 149 -4.75 -10.73 10.01
C ARG A 149 -6.12 -10.33 9.49
N LEU A 150 -6.36 -10.52 8.20
CA LEU A 150 -7.64 -10.27 7.56
C LEU A 150 -8.74 -11.13 8.21
N SER A 151 -9.84 -10.49 8.59
CA SER A 151 -10.98 -11.22 9.16
C SER A 151 -11.55 -12.21 8.14
N GLU A 152 -11.78 -13.46 8.55
CA GLU A 152 -12.33 -14.54 7.71
C GLU A 152 -13.68 -14.21 7.06
N LYS A 153 -14.38 -13.19 7.57
CA LYS A 153 -15.67 -12.72 7.05
C LYS A 153 -15.54 -11.84 5.82
N ILE A 154 -14.34 -11.40 5.46
CA ILE A 154 -14.10 -10.49 4.35
C ILE A 154 -14.01 -11.30 3.07
N GLN A 155 -15.01 -11.14 2.21
CA GLN A 155 -15.00 -11.65 0.86
C GLN A 155 -14.09 -10.79 -0.03
N ALA A 156 -13.78 -11.30 -1.22
CA ALA A 156 -13.05 -10.55 -2.25
C ALA A 156 -13.66 -9.15 -2.42
N ILE A 157 -12.80 -8.15 -2.57
CA ILE A 157 -13.21 -6.78 -2.82
C ILE A 157 -13.45 -6.67 -4.32
N GLU A 158 -14.67 -6.31 -4.71
CA GLU A 158 -15.03 -6.16 -6.11
C GLU A 158 -14.24 -5.02 -6.76
N GLU A 159 -13.89 -5.21 -8.03
CA GLU A 159 -13.33 -4.14 -8.84
C GLU A 159 -14.34 -2.99 -8.97
N LYS A 160 -13.81 -1.78 -9.04
CA LYS A 160 -14.61 -0.56 -9.15
C LYS A 160 -14.23 0.18 -10.43
N GLN A 161 -15.23 0.46 -11.27
CA GLN A 161 -15.03 1.36 -12.40
C GLN A 161 -15.02 2.81 -11.90
N HIS A 162 -13.99 3.57 -12.25
CA HIS A 162 -13.89 5.01 -11.98
C HIS A 162 -13.42 5.74 -13.24
N GLN A 163 -14.32 6.46 -13.90
CA GLN A 163 -14.08 7.04 -15.23
C GLN A 163 -13.55 5.97 -16.22
N ASN A 164 -12.39 6.19 -16.83
CA ASN A 164 -11.71 5.28 -17.74
C ASN A 164 -10.82 4.25 -17.04
N TRP A 165 -10.68 4.30 -15.71
CA TRP A 165 -9.85 3.35 -14.95
C TRP A 165 -10.67 2.26 -14.28
N THR A 166 -10.13 1.06 -14.29
CA THR A 166 -10.60 -0.05 -13.46
C THR A 166 -9.75 -0.10 -12.20
N PHE A 167 -10.36 0.09 -11.05
CA PHE A 167 -9.71 -0.03 -9.75
C PHE A 167 -9.82 -1.48 -9.28
N SER A 168 -8.67 -2.09 -8.98
CA SER A 168 -8.61 -3.41 -8.36
C SER A 168 -7.94 -3.33 -6.98
N TYR A 169 -8.29 -4.24 -6.08
CA TYR A 169 -7.92 -4.16 -4.68
C TYR A 169 -7.32 -5.47 -4.19
N HIS A 170 -6.13 -5.39 -3.60
CA HIS A 170 -5.35 -6.54 -3.17
C HIS A 170 -4.95 -6.34 -1.72
N VAL A 171 -5.24 -7.33 -0.87
CA VAL A 171 -4.86 -7.28 0.54
C VAL A 171 -3.81 -8.35 0.80
N TRP A 172 -2.67 -7.90 1.30
CA TRP A 172 -1.55 -8.71 1.79
C TRP A 172 -1.45 -8.50 3.30
N ASP A 173 -2.03 -9.44 4.02
CA ASP A 173 -2.06 -9.49 5.47
C ASP A 173 -1.10 -10.59 5.97
N MET A 174 -0.86 -10.67 7.27
CA MET A 174 0.06 -11.66 7.86
C MET A 174 -0.29 -13.13 7.58
N SER A 175 -1.48 -13.44 7.07
CA SER A 175 -1.86 -14.81 6.68
C SER A 175 -1.50 -15.18 5.24
N ARG A 176 -1.06 -14.20 4.43
CA ARG A 176 -0.73 -14.32 3.01
C ARG A 176 0.74 -14.07 2.70
N LEU A 177 1.50 -13.61 3.70
CA LEU A 177 2.96 -13.59 3.74
C LEU A 177 3.40 -14.94 4.31
#